data_AF-A0AB36J7G3-F1
#
_entry.id   AF-A0AB36J7G3-F1
#
_cell.length_a   1.000
_cell.length_b   1.000
_cell.length_c   1.000
_cell.angle_alpha   90.00
_cell.angle_beta   90.00
_cell.angle_gamma   90.00
#
_symmetry.space_group_name_H-M   'P 1'
#
loop_
_entity.id
_entity.type
_entity.pdbx_description
1 polymer ?
#
loop_
_entity_poly.entity_id
_entity_poly.type
_entity_poly.pdbx_seq_one_letter_code
_entity_poly.pdbx_strand_id
1 'polypeptide(L)'
;MALSKCGSCGATGRWEITEVSPTRSRFKFFFVQCSNCGVPVGVVDYNHNSSEHDRILEGIAENKKEVGQVKGMLDDIGNALNRLMRK
;
A
#
# COMPACT_ATOMS: atom_id res chain seq x y z
N MET A 1 12.97 17.51 -26.37
CA MET A 1 12.15 16.59 -25.55
C MET A 1 11.30 15.76 -26.47
N ALA A 2 11.50 14.43 -26.52
CA ALA A 2 10.62 13.57 -27.32
C ALA A 2 9.30 13.37 -26.55
N LEU A 3 8.17 13.67 -27.17
CA LEU A 3 6.85 13.35 -26.62
C LEU A 3 6.54 11.87 -26.90
N SER A 4 5.95 11.18 -25.91
CA SER A 4 5.48 9.81 -26.07
C SER A 4 4.44 9.73 -27.20
N LYS A 5 4.62 8.74 -28.07
CA LYS A 5 3.71 8.41 -29.19
C LYS A 5 2.92 7.16 -28.84
N CYS A 6 1.64 7.18 -29.18
CA CYS A 6 0.81 5.99 -29.11
C CYS A 6 1.31 4.92 -30.10
N GLY A 7 1.66 3.73 -29.60
CA GLY A 7 2.12 2.61 -30.43
C GLY A 7 1.07 2.05 -31.39
N SER A 8 -0.22 2.30 -31.13
CA SER A 8 -1.32 1.89 -32.02
C SER A 8 -1.65 2.91 -33.11
N CYS A 9 -2.00 4.15 -32.76
CA CYS A 9 -2.44 5.17 -33.74
C CYS A 9 -1.42 6.27 -34.07
N GLY A 10 -0.23 6.26 -33.46
CA GLY A 10 0.83 7.25 -33.71
C GLY A 10 0.58 8.65 -33.12
N ALA A 11 -0.57 8.90 -32.50
CA ALA A 11 -0.90 10.18 -31.88
C ALA A 11 0.10 10.54 -30.77
N THR A 12 0.44 11.84 -30.66
CA THR A 12 1.37 12.38 -29.65
C THR A 12 0.64 13.16 -28.57
N GLY A 13 1.07 12.99 -27.33
CA GLY A 13 0.79 13.94 -26.24
C GLY A 13 -0.67 13.98 -25.74
N ARG A 14 -1.51 13.00 -26.11
CA ARG A 14 -2.88 12.88 -25.61
C ARG A 14 -3.08 11.53 -24.91
N TRP A 15 -3.05 11.60 -23.59
CA TRP A 15 -3.21 10.45 -22.70
C TRP A 15 -4.26 10.81 -21.66
N GLU A 16 -5.11 9.84 -21.33
CA GLU A 16 -6.13 9.97 -20.30
C GLU A 16 -6.07 8.79 -19.34
N ILE A 17 -6.64 9.00 -18.17
CA ILE A 17 -6.78 7.97 -17.15
C ILE A 17 -8.26 7.60 -17.08
N THR A 18 -8.57 6.34 -17.34
CA THR A 18 -9.95 5.81 -17.29
C THR A 18 -10.07 4.76 -16.20
N GLU A 19 -11.10 4.85 -15.38
CA GLU A 19 -11.45 3.80 -14.42
C GLU A 19 -12.00 2.58 -15.17
N VAL A 20 -11.36 1.44 -14.98
CA VAL A 20 -11.77 0.16 -15.56
C VAL A 20 -12.01 -0.83 -14.44
N SER A 21 -13.15 -1.52 -14.53
CA SER A 21 -13.49 -2.67 -13.68
C SER A 21 -13.41 -3.93 -14.54
N PRO A 22 -12.26 -4.65 -14.57
CA PRO A 22 -12.13 -5.84 -15.40
C PRO A 22 -13.15 -6.90 -15.02
N THR A 23 -13.72 -7.57 -16.02
CA THR A 23 -14.70 -8.65 -15.81
C THR A 23 -14.10 -9.74 -14.92
N ARG A 24 -14.78 -10.08 -13.82
CA ARG A 24 -14.32 -11.02 -12.76
C ARG A 24 -13.18 -10.53 -11.85
N SER A 25 -12.80 -9.25 -11.90
CA SER A 25 -11.93 -8.65 -10.89
C SER A 25 -12.73 -8.13 -9.71
N ARG A 26 -12.21 -8.29 -8.49
CA ARG A 26 -12.73 -7.61 -7.29
C ARG A 26 -12.14 -6.20 -7.10
N PHE A 27 -11.13 -5.86 -7.88
CA PHE A 27 -10.40 -4.61 -7.79
C PHE A 27 -10.68 -3.74 -9.02
N LYS A 28 -10.84 -2.44 -8.75
CA LYS A 28 -10.86 -1.39 -9.76
C LYS A 28 -9.42 -1.03 -10.12
N PHE A 29 -9.20 -0.69 -11.37
CA PHE A 29 -7.91 -0.20 -11.86
C PHE A 29 -8.12 1.06 -12.67
N PHE A 30 -7.09 1.87 -12.76
CA PHE A 30 -7.03 2.98 -13.69
C PHE A 30 -6.14 2.59 -14.86
N PHE A 31 -6.64 2.73 -16.08
CA PHE A 31 -5.83 2.54 -17.29
C PHE A 31 -5.36 3.89 -17.79
N VAL A 32 -4.06 4.01 -17.99
CA VAL A 32 -3.48 5.11 -18.77
C VAL A 32 -3.63 4.72 -20.23
N GLN A 33 -4.46 5.42 -20.98
CA GLN A 33 -4.78 5.08 -22.36
C GLN A 33 -4.64 6.28 -23.30
N CYS A 34 -4.47 6.00 -24.59
CA CYS A 34 -4.46 7.04 -25.60
C CYS A 34 -5.88 7.60 -25.79
N SER A 35 -6.07 8.90 -25.58
CA SER A 35 -7.38 9.55 -25.79
C SER A 35 -7.88 9.51 -27.24
N ASN A 36 -7.02 9.13 -28.20
CA ASN A 36 -7.38 9.07 -29.61
C ASN A 36 -7.91 7.70 -30.04
N CYS A 37 -7.30 6.61 -29.58
CA CYS A 37 -7.68 5.24 -30.00
C CYS A 37 -8.04 4.31 -28.86
N GLY A 38 -7.97 4.77 -27.60
CA GLY A 38 -8.30 3.97 -26.42
C GLY A 38 -7.30 2.86 -26.09
N VAL A 39 -6.15 2.78 -26.78
CA VAL A 39 -5.17 1.73 -26.47
C VAL A 39 -4.57 1.99 -25.06
N PRO A 40 -4.60 1.01 -24.15
CA PRO A 40 -3.97 1.13 -22.85
C PRO A 40 -2.46 1.00 -23.00
N VAL A 41 -1.71 1.89 -22.35
CA VAL A 41 -0.24 1.88 -22.30
C VAL A 41 0.30 1.63 -20.89
N GLY A 42 -0.56 1.69 -19.89
CA GLY A 42 -0.20 1.39 -18.51
C GLY A 42 -1.44 1.16 -17.65
N VAL A 43 -1.22 0.49 -16.52
CA VAL A 43 -2.23 0.25 -15.48
C VAL A 43 -1.69 0.85 -14.19
N VAL A 44 -2.52 1.63 -13.50
CA VAL A 44 -2.23 2.17 -12.18
C VAL A 44 -3.34 1.75 -11.21
N ASP A 45 -2.96 1.58 -9.94
CA ASP A 45 -3.89 1.15 -8.91
C ASP A 45 -4.98 2.21 -8.68
N TYR A 46 -6.21 1.75 -8.45
CA TYR A 46 -7.34 2.64 -8.16
C TYR A 46 -7.22 3.37 -6.83
N ASN A 47 -6.74 2.65 -5.81
CA ASN A 47 -6.38 3.24 -4.52
C ASN A 47 -4.88 3.47 -4.48
N HIS A 48 -4.44 4.58 -3.87
CA HIS A 48 -3.04 4.79 -3.52
C HIS A 48 -2.63 3.80 -2.40
N ASN A 49 -2.44 2.53 -2.78
CA ASN A 49 -2.09 1.43 -1.88
C ASN A 49 -0.86 1.75 -1.02
N SER A 50 0.07 2.57 -1.52
CA SER A 50 1.24 3.03 -0.77
C SER A 50 0.85 3.80 0.51
N SER A 51 -0.13 4.70 0.44
CA SER A 51 -0.52 5.51 1.61
C SER A 51 -1.25 4.69 2.69
N GLU A 52 -1.96 3.64 2.28
CA GLU A 52 -2.60 2.72 3.21
C GLU A 52 -1.58 1.72 3.80
N HIS A 53 -0.55 1.35 3.03
CA HIS A 53 0.57 0.56 3.55
C HIS A 53 1.38 1.33 4.60
N ASP A 54 1.63 2.62 4.40
CA ASP A 54 2.35 3.45 5.38
C ASP A 54 1.61 3.52 6.72
N ARG A 55 0.29 3.71 6.71
CA ARG A 55 -0.56 3.68 7.92
C ARG A 55 -0.53 2.33 8.63
N ILE A 56 -0.55 1.23 7.88
CA ILE A 56 -0.46 -0.11 8.45
C ILE A 56 0.92 -0.33 9.09
N LEU A 57 2.00 0.13 8.45
CA LEU A 57 3.35 0.04 8.99
C LEU A 57 3.52 0.85 10.28
N GLU A 58 2.93 2.04 10.35
CA GLU A 58 2.89 2.86 11.57
C GLU A 58 2.15 2.13 12.70
N GLY A 59 0.97 1.57 12.42
CA GLY A 59 0.21 0.80 13.43
C GLY A 59 0.96 -0.45 13.93
N ILE A 60 1.71 -1.14 13.06
CA ILE A 60 2.57 -2.28 13.47
C ILE A 60 3.69 -1.81 14.40
N ALA A 61 4.30 -0.66 14.12
CA ALA A 61 5.37 -0.11 14.95
C ALA A 61 4.88 0.27 16.35
N GLU A 62 3.68 0.87 16.44
CA GLU A 62 3.04 1.22 17.71
C GLU A 62 2.70 -0.03 18.53
N ASN A 63 1.99 -1.00 17.95
CA ASN A 63 1.64 -2.25 18.62
C ASN A 63 2.89 -3.00 19.13
N LYS A 64 3.98 -3.00 18.36
CA LYS A 64 5.24 -3.64 18.76
C LYS A 64 5.84 -2.98 20.02
N LYS A 65 5.70 -1.66 20.16
CA LYS A 65 6.17 -0.93 21.35
C LYS A 65 5.36 -1.30 22.58
N GLU A 66 4.04 -1.34 22.46
CA GLU A 66 3.14 -1.73 23.57
C GLU A 66 3.43 -3.16 24.06
N VAL A 67 3.57 -4.11 23.13
CA VAL A 67 3.96 -5.49 23.47
C VAL A 67 5.31 -5.53 24.19
N GLY A 68 6.28 -4.71 23.76
CA GLY A 68 7.57 -4.59 24.43
C GLY A 68 7.46 -4.08 25.87
N GLN A 69 6.59 -3.09 26.11
CA GLN A 69 6.35 -2.55 27.46
C GLN A 69 5.68 -3.59 28.36
N VAL A 70 4.64 -4.27 27.88
CA VAL A 70 3.95 -5.33 28.62
C VAL A 70 4.92 -6.46 28.98
N LYS A 71 5.79 -6.85 28.05
CA LYS A 71 6.84 -7.86 28.32
C LYS A 71 7.76 -7.42 29.44
N GLY A 72 8.25 -6.17 29.41
CA GLY A 72 9.11 -5.64 30.46
C GLY A 72 8.43 -5.65 31.84
N MET A 73 7.15 -5.24 31.89
CA MET A 73 6.37 -5.28 33.13
C MET A 73 6.22 -6.71 33.67
N LEU A 74 6.00 -7.70 32.80
CA LEU A 74 5.91 -9.11 33.20
C LEU A 74 7.24 -9.64 33.73
N ASP A 75 8.36 -9.26 33.12
CA ASP A 75 9.70 -9.62 33.60
C ASP A 75 9.96 -9.03 35.00
N ASP A 76 9.59 -7.77 35.24
CA ASP A 76 9.69 -7.12 36.55
C ASP A 76 8.82 -7.79 37.61
N ILE A 77 7.58 -8.12 37.27
CA ILE A 77 6.67 -8.88 38.16
C ILE A 77 7.26 -10.25 38.48
N GLY A 78 7.75 -10.99 37.47
CA GLY A 78 8.39 -12.29 37.66
C GLY A 78 9.60 -12.21 38.59
N ASN A 79 10.43 -11.18 38.43
CA ASN A 79 11.57 -10.93 39.29
C ASN A 79 11.15 -10.60 40.73
N ALA A 80 10.10 -9.78 40.91
CA ALA A 80 9.57 -9.44 42.23
C ALA A 80 8.99 -10.67 42.95
N LEU A 81 8.21 -11.50 42.25
CA LEU A 81 7.65 -12.74 42.79
C LEU A 81 8.77 -13.71 43.19
N ASN A 82 9.79 -13.88 42.34
CA ASN A 82 10.94 -14.72 42.67
C ASN A 82 11.69 -14.27 43.94
N ARG A 83 11.74 -12.96 44.22
CA ARG A 83 12.33 -12.44 45.46
C ARG A 83 11.45 -12.73 46.68
N LEU A 84 10.13 -12.72 46.53
CA LEU A 84 9.19 -13.03 47.61
C LEU A 84 9.18 -14.53 47.95
N MET A 85 9.24 -15.40 46.94
CA MET A 85 9.25 -16.86 47.14
C MET A 85 10.56 -17.42 47.70
N ARG A 86 11.65 -16.64 47.70
CA ARG A 86 12.95 -17.04 48.27
C ARG A 86 13.14 -16.63 49.74
N LYS A 87 12.14 -16.00 50.36
CA LYS A 87 12.06 -15.80 51.81
C LYS A 87 11.25 -16.93 52.43
#